data_AF-A0A2H5PYL4-F1
#
_entry.id   AF-A0A2H5PYL4-F1
#
_cell.length_a   1.000
_cell.length_b   1.000
_cell.length_c   1.000
_cell.angle_alpha   90.00
_cell.angle_beta   90.00
_cell.angle_gamma   90.00
#
_symmetry.space_group_name_H-M   'P 1'
#
loop_
_entity.id
_entity.type
_entity.pdbx_description
1 polymer ?
#
loop_
_entity_poly.entity_id
_entity_poly.type
_entity_poly.pdbx_seq_one_letter_code
_entity_poly.pdbx_strand_id
1 'polypeptide(L)'
;MAEEVELSPKQKKEIAKWFLLNSPAGEIQYVAKDLRLVLNDNEVYDEAVSESFPIYNKSHMICLQMPAGAGDVLVTSFGELGENEYLDPRTALVAIVDHVKQVCTEVRPATDEELPSAYVEEFRSAMDVEILKYVGEAYPKGVCSVYCTKGKEVEGPGFNFELVVVISACRLSPQNFCNGSWRSVWNIEFQDEAQVLEVKGKLQVGAHYFEEGNVQLDAKHECGDSTLFQSPDDSAISISNILRHHETEYLASLEVLNFLLIFKCLIIYSLVLTLNSHINRSLTPICQITHSRYRLV
;
A
#
# COMPACT_ATOMS: atom_id res chain seq x y z
N MET A 1 -39.12 13.33 25.00
CA MET A 1 -38.10 13.74 24.03
C MET A 1 -36.78 13.27 24.58
N ALA A 2 -36.09 12.35 23.90
CA ALA A 2 -34.70 12.08 24.24
C ALA A 2 -33.91 13.34 23.87
N GLU A 3 -33.13 13.90 24.81
CA GLU A 3 -32.15 14.93 24.46
C GLU A 3 -31.20 14.32 23.42
N GLU A 4 -31.11 14.93 22.24
CA GLU A 4 -30.04 14.62 21.32
C GLU A 4 -28.73 14.95 22.03
N VAL A 5 -27.98 13.91 22.38
CA VAL A 5 -26.67 14.07 23.00
C VAL A 5 -25.75 14.69 21.96
N GLU A 6 -25.53 16.00 22.07
CA GLU A 6 -24.62 16.70 21.18
C GLU A 6 -23.19 16.23 21.45
N LEU A 7 -22.49 15.78 20.39
CA LEU A 7 -21.13 15.30 20.50
C LEU A 7 -20.19 16.46 20.89
N SER A 8 -19.28 16.20 21.82
CA SER A 8 -18.21 17.16 22.14
C SER A 8 -17.26 17.36 20.94
N PRO A 9 -16.59 18.52 20.83
CA PRO A 9 -15.60 18.77 19.76
C PRO A 9 -14.53 17.68 19.67
N LYS A 10 -14.08 17.16 20.82
CA LYS A 10 -13.13 16.05 20.89
C LYS A 10 -13.68 14.77 20.26
N GLN A 11 -14.93 14.41 20.55
CA GLN A 11 -15.56 13.23 19.95
C GLN A 11 -15.77 13.41 18.44
N LYS A 12 -16.20 14.60 18.01
CA LYS A 12 -16.32 14.95 16.59
C LYS A 12 -14.98 14.78 15.88
N LYS A 13 -13.88 15.27 16.47
CA LYS A 13 -12.53 15.12 15.94
C LYS A 13 -12.12 13.65 15.79
N GLU A 14 -12.30 12.83 16.82
CA GLU A 14 -11.90 11.41 16.74
C GLU A 14 -12.70 10.63 15.69
N ILE A 15 -14.00 10.93 15.54
CA ILE A 15 -14.83 10.37 14.47
C ILE A 15 -14.34 10.84 13.09
N ALA A 16 -14.02 12.14 12.95
CA ALA A 16 -13.48 12.72 11.73
C ALA A 16 -12.16 12.05 11.30
N LYS A 17 -11.23 11.89 12.24
CA LYS A 17 -9.96 11.19 12.03
C LYS A 17 -10.19 9.74 11.62
N TRP A 18 -11.14 9.05 12.25
CA TRP A 18 -11.49 7.68 11.89
C TRP A 18 -11.97 7.57 10.44
N PHE A 19 -12.83 8.48 9.96
CA PHE A 19 -13.26 8.49 8.55
C PHE A 19 -12.09 8.73 7.59
N LEU A 20 -11.22 9.69 7.90
CA LEU A 20 -10.05 10.01 7.07
C LEU A 20 -9.07 8.82 6.99
N LEU A 21 -8.76 8.20 8.13
CA LEU A 21 -7.82 7.08 8.20
C LEU A 21 -8.33 5.79 7.54
N ASN A 22 -9.65 5.61 7.45
CA ASN A 22 -10.28 4.46 6.79
C ASN A 22 -10.73 4.79 5.36
N SER A 23 -10.29 5.92 4.79
CA SER A 23 -10.58 6.24 3.40
C SER A 23 -9.96 5.17 2.47
N PRO A 24 -10.66 4.73 1.41
CA PRO A 24 -10.06 3.84 0.43
C PRO A 24 -8.85 4.49 -0.27
N ALA A 25 -7.97 3.68 -0.85
CA ALA A 25 -6.77 4.16 -1.53
C ALA A 25 -7.13 5.15 -2.65
N GLY A 26 -6.56 6.37 -2.58
CA GLY A 26 -6.80 7.42 -3.57
C GLY A 26 -8.08 8.24 -3.35
N GLU A 27 -8.81 8.02 -2.26
CA GLU A 27 -10.12 8.65 -2.03
C GLU A 27 -10.17 9.63 -0.86
N ILE A 28 -9.10 9.76 -0.07
CA ILE A 28 -9.08 10.63 1.13
C ILE A 28 -9.50 12.07 0.85
N GLN A 29 -9.14 12.63 -0.32
CA GLN A 29 -9.54 14.00 -0.70
C GLN A 29 -11.06 14.15 -0.84
N TYR A 30 -11.74 13.14 -1.38
CA TYR A 30 -13.20 13.13 -1.50
C TYR A 30 -13.85 12.99 -0.12
N VAL A 31 -13.35 12.06 0.70
CA VAL A 31 -13.83 11.86 2.07
C VAL A 31 -13.64 13.12 2.91
N ALA A 32 -12.48 13.78 2.82
CA ALA A 32 -12.22 15.02 3.53
C ALA A 32 -13.16 16.15 3.09
N LYS A 33 -13.48 16.25 1.79
CA LYS A 33 -14.43 17.24 1.29
C LYS A 33 -15.83 17.03 1.85
N ASP A 34 -16.32 15.80 1.85
CA ASP A 34 -17.66 15.46 2.36
C ASP A 34 -17.72 15.62 3.88
N LEU A 35 -16.67 15.20 4.58
CA LEU A 35 -16.55 15.33 6.02
C LEU A 35 -16.62 16.79 6.49
N ARG A 36 -16.04 17.72 5.73
CA ARG A 36 -16.14 19.16 6.01
C ARG A 36 -17.60 19.64 6.05
N LEU A 37 -18.43 19.16 5.11
CA LEU A 37 -19.85 19.51 5.03
C LEU A 37 -20.65 18.91 6.19
N VAL A 38 -20.30 17.69 6.60
CA VAL A 38 -21.00 16.96 7.69
C VAL A 38 -20.65 17.53 9.07
N LEU A 39 -19.38 17.86 9.31
CA LEU A 39 -18.93 18.37 10.62
C LEU A 39 -19.47 19.78 10.90
N ASN A 40 -19.52 20.64 9.87
CA ASN A 40 -19.88 22.06 9.98
C ASN A 40 -19.14 22.82 11.09
N ASP A 41 -17.88 22.44 11.31
CA ASP A 41 -16.97 23.00 12.32
C ASP A 41 -15.57 23.01 11.71
N ASN A 42 -15.10 24.20 11.29
CA ASN A 42 -13.83 24.33 10.58
C ASN A 42 -12.61 24.06 11.49
N GLU A 43 -12.68 24.42 12.78
CA GLU A 43 -11.55 24.21 13.69
C GLU A 43 -11.33 22.71 13.92
N VAL A 44 -12.40 21.98 14.23
CA VAL A 44 -12.34 20.51 14.39
C VAL A 44 -11.93 19.82 13.09
N TYR A 45 -12.40 20.32 11.94
CA TYR A 45 -12.04 19.79 10.63
C TYR A 45 -10.55 19.98 10.31
N ASP A 46 -10.03 21.19 10.48
CA ASP A 46 -8.63 21.52 10.15
C ASP A 46 -7.67 20.72 11.05
N GLU A 47 -7.98 20.56 12.34
CA GLU A 47 -7.23 19.68 13.24
C GLU A 47 -7.28 18.20 12.79
N ALA A 48 -8.47 17.67 12.49
CA ALA A 48 -8.62 16.28 12.06
C ALA A 48 -7.84 15.99 10.77
N VAL A 49 -7.87 16.92 9.80
CA VAL A 49 -7.16 16.82 8.53
C VAL A 49 -5.65 16.86 8.74
N SER A 50 -5.15 17.86 9.48
CA SER A 50 -3.71 18.00 9.75
C SER A 50 -3.11 16.78 10.46
N GLU A 51 -3.86 16.19 11.41
CA GLU A 51 -3.41 15.00 12.14
C GLU A 51 -3.53 13.69 11.32
N SER A 52 -4.51 13.59 10.40
CA SER A 52 -4.81 12.31 9.72
C SER A 52 -4.06 12.12 8.40
N PHE A 53 -3.87 13.18 7.62
CA PHE A 53 -3.26 13.06 6.29
C PHE A 53 -1.83 12.50 6.32
N PRO A 54 -0.94 12.89 7.25
CA PRO A 54 0.39 12.28 7.36
C PRO A 54 0.33 10.77 7.63
N ILE A 55 -0.54 10.34 8.55
CA ILE A 55 -0.73 8.92 8.90
C ILE A 55 -1.30 8.15 7.71
N TYR A 56 -2.31 8.72 7.04
CA TYR A 56 -2.91 8.12 5.85
C TYR A 56 -1.88 7.98 4.73
N ASN A 57 -1.16 9.05 4.39
CA ASN A 57 -0.19 9.07 3.29
C ASN A 57 0.91 8.02 3.51
N LYS A 58 1.45 7.92 4.74
CA LYS A 58 2.47 6.92 5.11
C LYS A 58 1.95 5.49 5.05
N SER A 59 0.77 5.24 5.61
CA SER A 59 0.16 3.90 5.59
C SER A 59 -0.24 3.45 4.19
N HIS A 60 -0.64 4.38 3.32
CA HIS A 60 -0.98 4.13 1.92
C HIS A 60 0.24 4.16 0.99
N MET A 61 1.44 4.49 1.51
CA MET A 61 2.69 4.54 0.76
C MET A 61 2.49 5.30 -0.55
N ILE A 62 1.89 6.49 -0.44
CA ILE A 62 1.56 7.27 -1.63
C ILE A 62 2.84 7.68 -2.35
N CYS A 63 2.77 7.73 -3.67
CA CYS A 63 3.85 8.17 -4.51
C CYS A 63 3.58 9.60 -4.97
N LEU A 64 4.52 10.50 -4.74
CA LEU A 64 4.42 11.90 -5.11
C LEU A 64 5.52 12.28 -6.10
N GLN A 65 5.14 12.95 -7.17
CA GLN A 65 6.10 13.43 -8.16
C GLN A 65 6.91 14.61 -7.59
N MET A 66 8.23 14.50 -7.69
CA MET A 66 9.13 15.59 -7.31
C MET A 66 9.15 16.68 -8.40
N PRO A 67 9.27 17.98 -8.01
CA PRO A 67 9.32 19.08 -8.95
C PRO A 67 10.48 18.98 -9.93
N ALA A 68 10.35 19.68 -11.06
CA ALA A 68 11.36 19.72 -12.13
C ALA A 68 11.76 18.36 -12.73
N GLY A 69 10.95 17.31 -12.53
CA GLY A 69 11.23 15.98 -13.07
C GLY A 69 12.35 15.25 -12.33
N ALA A 70 12.60 15.58 -11.07
CA ALA A 70 13.63 14.96 -10.24
C ALA A 70 13.35 13.48 -9.88
N GLY A 71 12.18 12.95 -10.25
CA GLY A 71 11.73 11.59 -9.97
C GLY A 71 10.44 11.60 -9.17
N ASP A 72 10.20 10.51 -8.46
CA ASP A 72 9.07 10.35 -7.55
C ASP A 72 9.58 9.93 -6.17
N VAL A 73 8.86 10.31 -5.11
CA VAL A 73 9.15 9.92 -3.73
C VAL A 73 8.00 9.08 -3.15
N LEU A 74 8.36 8.01 -2.45
CA LEU A 74 7.42 7.25 -1.64
C LEU A 74 7.32 7.85 -0.23
N VAL A 75 6.11 8.24 0.15
CA VAL A 75 5.82 8.74 1.50
C VAL A 75 5.66 7.54 2.43
N THR A 76 6.71 7.22 3.19
CA THR A 76 6.75 6.07 4.11
C THR A 76 7.42 6.45 5.41
N SER A 77 7.15 5.72 6.50
CA SER A 77 7.89 5.90 7.76
C SER A 77 9.36 5.46 7.67
N PHE A 78 9.76 4.72 6.63
CA PHE A 78 11.13 4.24 6.47
C PHE A 78 12.05 5.30 5.86
N GLY A 79 11.48 6.22 5.08
CA GLY A 79 12.18 7.38 4.51
C GLY A 79 11.91 8.71 5.23
N GLU A 80 11.15 8.70 6.34
CA GLU A 80 10.79 9.91 7.08
C GLU A 80 12.00 10.45 7.86
N LEU A 81 12.46 11.65 7.50
CA LEU A 81 13.55 12.35 8.18
C LEU A 81 13.05 13.45 9.13
N GLY A 82 11.85 13.96 8.87
CA GLY A 82 11.16 14.98 9.64
C GLY A 82 9.67 14.98 9.31
N GLU A 83 8.90 15.89 9.93
CA GLU A 83 7.43 15.90 9.82
C GLU A 83 6.91 15.92 8.38
N ASN A 84 7.63 16.59 7.47
CA ASN A 84 7.26 16.74 6.06
C ASN A 84 8.39 16.33 5.11
N GLU A 85 9.47 15.72 5.61
CA GLU A 85 10.69 15.45 4.84
C GLU A 85 10.88 13.95 4.60
N TYR A 86 10.96 13.56 3.33
CA TYR A 86 11.03 12.17 2.90
C TYR A 86 12.21 11.92 1.98
N LEU A 87 13.11 11.02 2.38
CA LEU A 87 14.25 10.59 1.60
C LEU A 87 13.81 9.69 0.43
N ASP A 88 14.32 9.98 -0.76
CA ASP A 88 14.48 9.01 -1.84
C ASP A 88 15.95 8.57 -1.92
N PRO A 89 16.29 7.38 -1.40
CA PRO A 89 17.68 6.89 -1.35
C PRO A 89 18.30 6.72 -2.75
N ARG A 90 17.49 6.48 -3.78
CA ARG A 90 17.98 6.27 -5.15
C ARG A 90 18.56 7.53 -5.76
N THR A 91 17.88 8.66 -5.59
CA THR A 91 18.34 9.96 -6.12
C THR A 91 19.16 10.76 -5.11
N ALA A 92 19.25 10.29 -3.87
CA ALA A 92 19.83 11.02 -2.74
C ALA A 92 19.20 12.41 -2.56
N LEU A 93 17.88 12.49 -2.78
CA LEU A 93 17.09 13.70 -2.60
C LEU A 93 16.14 13.53 -1.41
N VAL A 94 15.87 14.63 -0.73
CA VAL A 94 14.83 14.74 0.29
C VAL A 94 13.71 15.62 -0.25
N ALA A 95 12.53 15.02 -0.35
CA ALA A 95 11.31 15.68 -0.77
C ALA A 95 10.60 16.31 0.42
N ILE A 96 10.17 17.56 0.26
CA ILE A 96 9.33 18.28 1.22
C ILE A 96 7.89 18.17 0.74
N VAL A 97 7.02 17.62 1.59
CA VAL A 97 5.66 17.22 1.24
C VAL A 97 4.62 18.06 1.97
N ASP A 98 3.65 18.60 1.23
CA ASP A 98 2.40 19.08 1.82
C ASP A 98 1.44 17.89 1.91
N HIS A 99 1.29 17.35 3.12
CA HIS A 99 0.49 16.15 3.35
C HIS A 99 -0.98 16.31 2.95
N VAL A 100 -1.58 17.47 3.24
CA VAL A 100 -3.00 17.73 2.99
C VAL A 100 -3.26 17.90 1.50
N LYS A 101 -2.38 18.63 0.80
CA LYS A 101 -2.48 18.76 -0.67
C LYS A 101 -2.00 17.52 -1.42
N GLN A 102 -1.27 16.62 -0.75
CA GLN A 102 -0.62 15.46 -1.34
C GLN A 102 0.26 15.84 -2.53
N VAL A 103 1.17 16.80 -2.32
CA VAL A 103 2.14 17.25 -3.33
C VAL A 103 3.53 17.39 -2.72
N CYS A 104 4.56 17.07 -3.50
CA CYS A 104 5.92 17.48 -3.19
C CYS A 104 6.10 18.93 -3.63
N THR A 105 6.39 19.81 -2.67
CA THR A 105 6.54 21.25 -2.91
C THR A 105 7.96 21.62 -3.31
N GLU A 106 8.94 20.97 -2.68
CA GLU A 106 10.36 21.29 -2.81
C GLU A 106 11.21 20.03 -2.68
N VAL A 107 12.44 20.08 -3.18
CA VAL A 107 13.45 19.03 -3.02
C VAL A 107 14.77 19.67 -2.61
N ARG A 108 15.52 18.96 -1.75
CA ARG A 108 16.89 19.28 -1.40
C ARG A 108 17.78 18.04 -1.53
N PRO A 109 19.09 18.17 -1.71
CA PRO A 109 20.01 17.05 -1.55
C PRO A 109 19.94 16.49 -0.12
N ALA A 110 20.12 15.18 0.02
CA ALA A 110 20.35 14.54 1.31
C ALA A 110 21.73 14.94 1.86
N THR A 111 21.88 15.00 3.18
CA THR A 111 23.18 15.16 3.84
C THR A 111 23.89 13.81 3.97
N ASP A 112 25.20 13.83 4.21
CA ASP A 112 25.98 12.60 4.39
C ASP A 112 25.46 11.77 5.57
N GLU A 113 24.96 12.40 6.64
CA GLU A 113 24.39 11.72 7.81
C GLU A 113 23.01 11.11 7.54
N GLU A 114 22.29 11.57 6.51
CA GLU A 114 20.99 11.02 6.11
C GLU A 114 21.14 9.77 5.21
N LEU A 115 22.33 9.56 4.65
CA LEU A 115 22.66 8.45 3.75
C LEU A 115 23.40 7.32 4.50
N PRO A 116 23.33 6.07 3.98
CA PRO A 116 24.15 4.98 4.50
C PRO A 116 25.64 5.16 4.14
N SER A 117 26.51 4.49 4.89
CA SER A 117 27.92 4.32 4.58
C SER A 117 28.11 3.74 3.17
N ALA A 118 29.31 3.92 2.61
CA ALA A 118 29.62 3.36 1.29
C ALA A 118 29.44 1.83 1.24
N TYR A 119 29.79 1.12 2.32
CA TYR A 119 29.64 -0.33 2.42
C TYR A 119 28.16 -0.76 2.35
N VAL A 120 27.28 -0.11 3.12
CA VAL A 120 25.85 -0.44 3.12
C VAL A 120 25.18 0.01 1.81
N GLU A 121 25.65 1.11 1.23
CA GLU A 121 25.15 1.62 -0.05
C GLU A 121 25.39 0.64 -1.21
N GLU A 122 26.49 -0.13 -1.20
CA GLU A 122 26.70 -1.19 -2.20
C GLU A 122 25.56 -2.23 -2.20
N PHE A 123 25.14 -2.68 -1.01
CA PHE A 123 24.01 -3.61 -0.87
C PHE A 123 22.68 -2.96 -1.21
N ARG A 124 22.44 -1.73 -0.75
CA ARG A 124 21.20 -1.00 -1.04
C ARG A 124 21.05 -0.72 -2.52
N SER A 125 22.12 -0.31 -3.20
CA SER A 125 22.13 -0.03 -4.65
C SER A 125 21.95 -1.30 -5.48
N ALA A 126 22.65 -2.40 -5.15
CA ALA A 126 22.45 -3.68 -5.83
C ALA A 126 21.00 -4.17 -5.70
N MET A 127 20.43 -4.06 -4.49
CA MET A 127 19.03 -4.38 -4.24
C MET A 127 18.08 -3.51 -5.07
N ASP A 128 18.31 -2.20 -5.07
CA ASP A 128 17.46 -1.24 -5.79
C ASP A 128 17.39 -1.54 -7.29
N VAL A 129 18.51 -1.91 -7.92
CA VAL A 129 18.55 -2.30 -9.34
C VAL A 129 17.70 -3.55 -9.60
N GLU A 130 17.86 -4.60 -8.80
CA GLU A 130 17.11 -5.85 -8.99
C GLU A 130 15.61 -5.68 -8.72
N ILE A 131 15.24 -4.92 -7.69
CA ILE A 131 13.83 -4.63 -7.37
C ILE A 131 13.21 -3.72 -8.42
N LEU A 132 13.92 -2.71 -8.92
CA LEU A 132 13.41 -1.84 -9.99
C LEU A 132 13.06 -2.64 -11.24
N LYS A 133 13.92 -3.60 -11.62
CA LYS A 133 13.66 -4.52 -12.72
C LYS A 133 12.43 -5.38 -12.45
N TYR A 134 12.35 -6.02 -11.29
CA TYR A 134 11.21 -6.84 -10.92
C TYR A 134 9.89 -6.05 -10.94
N VAL A 135 9.88 -4.85 -10.35
CA VAL A 135 8.69 -4.00 -10.28
C VAL A 135 8.26 -3.53 -11.67
N GLY A 136 9.20 -3.19 -12.55
CA GLY A 136 8.92 -2.83 -13.94
C GLY A 136 8.30 -3.97 -14.76
N GLU A 137 8.59 -5.22 -14.42
CA GLU A 137 8.01 -6.42 -15.05
C GLU A 137 6.63 -6.78 -14.47
N ALA A 138 6.47 -6.69 -13.14
CA ALA A 138 5.32 -7.21 -12.42
C ALA A 138 4.18 -6.19 -12.22
N TYR A 139 4.50 -4.91 -12.07
CA TYR A 139 3.54 -3.87 -11.67
C TYR A 139 3.51 -2.72 -12.68
N PRO A 140 2.49 -2.64 -13.54
CA PRO A 140 2.29 -1.48 -14.41
C PRO A 140 2.16 -0.21 -13.56
N LYS A 141 3.10 0.74 -13.71
CA LYS A 141 3.22 1.95 -12.88
C LYS A 141 3.49 1.68 -11.39
N GLY A 142 4.05 0.52 -11.06
CA GLY A 142 4.59 0.27 -9.73
C GLY A 142 5.82 1.14 -9.48
N VAL A 143 6.02 1.48 -8.21
CA VAL A 143 7.18 2.22 -7.72
C VAL A 143 7.77 1.48 -6.53
N CYS A 144 9.07 1.62 -6.34
CA CYS A 144 9.77 1.01 -5.22
C CYS A 144 10.87 1.93 -4.67
N SER A 145 11.22 1.67 -3.41
CA SER A 145 12.36 2.29 -2.74
C SER A 145 13.00 1.29 -1.77
N VAL A 146 14.31 1.40 -1.59
CA VAL A 146 15.10 0.54 -0.70
C VAL A 146 15.79 1.42 0.33
N TYR A 147 15.40 1.28 1.59
CA TYR A 147 15.89 2.08 2.71
C TYR A 147 16.86 1.27 3.57
N CYS A 148 17.82 1.93 4.22
CA CYS A 148 18.55 1.37 5.34
C CYS A 148 17.92 1.86 6.66
N THR A 149 17.42 0.94 7.49
CA THR A 149 16.70 1.29 8.73
C THR A 149 17.52 1.04 9.98
N LYS A 150 18.54 0.18 9.91
CA LYS A 150 19.50 -0.11 10.99
C LYS A 150 20.88 -0.33 10.42
N GLY A 151 21.90 0.11 11.15
CA GLY A 151 23.29 -0.13 10.77
C GLY A 151 23.78 0.74 9.63
N LYS A 152 23.20 1.93 9.40
CA LYS A 152 23.63 2.85 8.33
C LYS A 152 25.12 3.25 8.41
N GLU A 153 25.70 3.25 9.61
CA GLU A 153 27.11 3.61 9.87
C GLU A 153 28.07 2.40 9.76
N VAL A 154 27.61 1.24 9.29
CA VAL A 154 28.45 0.04 9.19
C VAL A 154 29.45 0.20 8.04
N GLU A 155 30.73 0.33 8.35
CA GLU A 155 31.80 0.60 7.37
C GLU A 155 32.44 -0.68 6.76
N GLY A 156 31.95 -1.87 7.12
CA GLY A 156 32.49 -3.12 6.61
C GLY A 156 31.90 -4.36 7.26
N PRO A 157 32.43 -5.56 6.94
CA PRO A 157 31.98 -6.82 7.52
C PRO A 157 32.12 -6.85 9.05
N GLY A 158 31.35 -7.73 9.69
CA GLY A 158 31.38 -7.96 11.14
C GLY A 158 30.24 -7.32 11.93
N PHE A 159 29.33 -6.59 11.28
CA PHE A 159 28.17 -5.96 11.92
C PHE A 159 26.91 -6.19 11.11
N ASN A 160 25.79 -6.34 11.82
CA ASN A 160 24.48 -6.51 11.19
C ASN A 160 23.91 -5.15 10.76
N PHE A 161 23.19 -5.15 9.65
CA PHE A 161 22.39 -4.02 9.18
C PHE A 161 21.05 -4.50 8.63
N GLU A 162 20.10 -3.57 8.47
CA GLU A 162 18.76 -3.88 7.97
C GLU A 162 18.44 -3.00 6.76
N LEU A 163 18.01 -3.64 5.68
CA LEU A 163 17.41 -2.97 4.54
C LEU A 163 15.90 -3.23 4.53
N VAL A 164 15.13 -2.23 4.09
CA VAL A 164 13.69 -2.36 3.88
C VAL A 164 13.36 -2.02 2.44
N VAL A 165 12.81 -2.99 1.72
CA VAL A 165 12.25 -2.78 0.37
C VAL A 165 10.78 -2.45 0.52
N VAL A 166 10.36 -1.34 -0.07
CA VAL A 166 8.95 -0.95 -0.18
C VAL A 166 8.55 -0.95 -1.65
N ILE A 167 7.45 -1.64 -1.98
CA ILE A 167 6.84 -1.60 -3.30
C ILE A 167 5.41 -1.11 -3.14
N SER A 168 5.03 -0.13 -3.96
CA SER A 168 3.67 0.42 -4.00
C SER A 168 3.21 0.48 -5.44
N ALA A 169 2.02 -0.04 -5.71
CA ALA A 169 1.39 0.05 -7.01
C ALA A 169 -0.09 0.37 -6.82
N CYS A 170 -0.58 1.39 -7.53
CA CYS A 170 -1.98 1.77 -7.47
C CYS A 170 -2.56 1.94 -8.87
N ARG A 171 -3.83 1.54 -9.01
CA ARG A 171 -4.64 1.78 -10.18
C ARG A 171 -5.90 2.49 -9.73
N LEU A 172 -5.89 3.81 -9.87
CA LEU A 172 -7.03 4.65 -9.55
C LEU A 172 -7.83 4.89 -10.84
N SER A 173 -9.09 4.49 -10.84
CA SER A 173 -9.97 4.60 -12.01
C SER A 173 -11.38 5.04 -11.58
N PRO A 174 -11.50 6.24 -10.98
CA PRO A 174 -12.79 6.74 -10.46
C PRO A 174 -13.87 6.85 -11.53
N GLN A 175 -13.50 7.09 -12.79
CA GLN A 175 -14.43 7.10 -13.93
C GLN A 175 -15.07 5.73 -14.24
N ASN A 176 -14.44 4.65 -13.79
CA ASN A 176 -14.97 3.28 -13.87
C ASN A 176 -15.38 2.77 -12.48
N PHE A 177 -15.55 3.69 -11.51
CA PHE A 177 -15.97 3.39 -10.15
C PHE A 177 -15.13 2.32 -9.44
N CYS A 178 -13.82 2.26 -9.74
CA CYS A 178 -12.95 1.22 -9.21
C CYS A 178 -11.55 1.75 -8.91
N ASN A 179 -11.06 1.46 -7.70
CA ASN A 179 -9.70 1.71 -7.27
C ASN A 179 -9.06 0.43 -6.76
N GLY A 180 -7.78 0.25 -7.06
CA GLY A 180 -6.98 -0.88 -6.59
C GLY A 180 -5.61 -0.42 -6.09
N SER A 181 -5.10 -1.10 -5.06
CA SER A 181 -3.79 -0.85 -4.48
C SER A 181 -3.11 -2.15 -4.09
N TRP A 182 -1.81 -2.19 -4.31
CA TRP A 182 -0.88 -3.20 -3.83
C TRP A 182 0.23 -2.48 -3.07
N ARG A 183 0.52 -2.97 -1.87
CA ARG A 183 1.64 -2.51 -1.05
C ARG A 183 2.37 -3.72 -0.52
N SER A 184 3.68 -3.74 -0.62
CA SER A 184 4.50 -4.73 0.06
C SER A 184 5.71 -4.08 0.73
N VAL A 185 6.01 -4.58 1.92
CA VAL A 185 7.15 -4.16 2.72
C VAL A 185 7.93 -5.41 3.09
N TRP A 186 9.21 -5.39 2.76
CA TRP A 186 10.12 -6.49 2.99
C TRP A 186 11.27 -6.01 3.87
N ASN A 187 11.34 -6.51 5.10
CA ASN A 187 12.44 -6.28 6.02
C ASN A 187 13.49 -7.36 5.81
N ILE A 188 14.71 -6.96 5.47
CA ILE A 188 15.85 -7.84 5.24
C ILE A 188 16.92 -7.55 6.29
N GLU A 189 17.16 -8.51 7.17
CA GLU A 189 18.21 -8.42 8.19
C GLU A 189 19.46 -9.17 7.70
N PHE A 190 20.55 -8.43 7.52
CA PHE A 190 21.86 -8.97 7.13
C PHE A 190 22.61 -9.37 8.39
N GLN A 191 22.69 -10.68 8.67
CA GLN A 191 23.34 -11.22 9.86
C GLN A 191 24.74 -11.74 9.50
N ASP A 192 25.75 -10.91 9.74
CA ASP A 192 27.14 -11.18 9.34
C ASP A 192 27.72 -12.39 10.08
N GLU A 193 27.58 -12.48 11.41
CA GLU A 193 28.13 -13.60 12.18
C GLU A 193 27.54 -14.96 11.77
N ALA A 194 26.24 -15.00 11.51
CA ALA A 194 25.54 -16.22 11.07
C ALA A 194 25.71 -16.49 9.58
N GLN A 195 26.16 -15.52 8.79
CA GLN A 195 26.19 -15.54 7.32
C GLN A 195 24.81 -15.83 6.71
N VAL A 196 23.75 -15.25 7.29
CA VAL A 196 22.35 -15.46 6.91
C VAL A 196 21.66 -14.13 6.65
N LEU A 197 20.77 -14.10 5.66
CA LEU A 197 19.81 -13.03 5.39
C LEU A 197 18.42 -13.51 5.81
N GLU A 198 17.81 -12.82 6.77
CA GLU A 198 16.42 -13.09 7.18
C GLU A 198 15.48 -12.12 6.47
N VAL A 199 14.53 -12.65 5.70
CA VAL A 199 13.62 -11.87 4.86
C VAL A 199 12.20 -12.01 5.40
N LYS A 200 11.56 -10.89 5.77
CA LYS A 200 10.18 -10.86 6.30
C LYS A 200 9.32 -9.93 5.47
N GLY A 201 8.28 -10.48 4.86
CA GLY A 201 7.37 -9.76 3.97
C GLY A 201 6.01 -9.49 4.61
N LYS A 202 5.49 -8.29 4.36
CA LYS A 202 4.12 -7.88 4.66
C LYS A 202 3.48 -7.33 3.40
N LEU A 203 2.45 -8.01 2.91
CA LEU A 203 1.73 -7.67 1.70
C LEU A 203 0.32 -7.21 2.06
N GLN A 204 -0.14 -6.13 1.43
CA GLN A 204 -1.50 -5.62 1.57
C GLN A 204 -2.09 -5.29 0.20
N VAL A 205 -3.28 -5.84 -0.05
CA VAL A 205 -4.06 -5.62 -1.27
C VAL A 205 -5.37 -4.96 -0.90
N GLY A 206 -5.62 -3.80 -1.50
CA GLY A 206 -6.86 -3.05 -1.35
C GLY A 206 -7.59 -2.95 -2.69
N ALA A 207 -8.90 -3.16 -2.71
CA ALA A 207 -9.75 -2.82 -3.85
C ALA A 207 -11.05 -2.18 -3.36
N HIS A 208 -11.58 -1.23 -4.14
CA HIS A 208 -12.85 -0.57 -3.87
C HIS A 208 -13.61 -0.42 -5.19
N TYR A 209 -14.83 -0.95 -5.24
CA TYR A 209 -15.75 -0.79 -6.35
C TYR A 209 -17.05 -0.16 -5.85
N PHE A 210 -17.49 0.91 -6.52
CA PHE A 210 -18.54 1.79 -6.00
C PHE A 210 -19.59 2.21 -7.05
N GLU A 211 -19.81 1.39 -8.07
CA GLU A 211 -20.91 1.57 -9.02
C GLU A 211 -22.19 0.95 -8.44
N GLU A 212 -23.21 1.79 -8.20
CA GLU A 212 -24.52 1.36 -7.66
C GLU A 212 -24.46 0.54 -6.35
N GLY A 213 -23.35 0.63 -5.62
CA GLY A 213 -23.06 -0.12 -4.40
C GLY A 213 -21.72 0.29 -3.80
N ASN A 214 -21.28 -0.40 -2.74
CA ASN A 214 -19.95 -0.22 -2.15
C ASN A 214 -19.41 -1.60 -1.77
N VAL A 215 -18.40 -2.06 -2.51
CA VAL A 215 -17.71 -3.34 -2.29
C VAL A 215 -16.23 -3.07 -2.08
N GLN A 216 -15.68 -3.57 -0.98
CA GLN A 216 -14.28 -3.39 -0.62
C GLN A 216 -13.59 -4.73 -0.35
N LEU A 217 -12.33 -4.81 -0.75
CA LEU A 217 -11.38 -5.86 -0.39
C LEU A 217 -10.25 -5.19 0.39
N ASP A 218 -9.96 -5.68 1.60
CA ASP A 218 -8.74 -5.40 2.35
C ASP A 218 -8.13 -6.74 2.76
N ALA A 219 -7.10 -7.16 2.04
CA ALA A 219 -6.43 -8.43 2.25
C ALA A 219 -4.98 -8.19 2.71
N LYS A 220 -4.56 -8.93 3.72
CA LYS A 220 -3.22 -8.84 4.30
C LYS A 220 -2.59 -10.22 4.35
N HIS A 221 -1.29 -10.28 4.11
CA HIS A 221 -0.50 -11.50 4.17
C HIS A 221 0.89 -11.20 4.72
N GLU A 222 1.34 -12.05 5.64
CA GLU A 222 2.70 -12.00 6.15
C GLU A 222 3.40 -13.32 5.80
N CYS A 223 4.65 -13.22 5.38
CA CYS A 223 5.49 -14.36 4.99
C CYS A 223 6.94 -14.09 5.41
N GLY A 224 7.78 -15.12 5.35
CA GLY A 224 9.19 -14.97 5.59
C GLY A 224 9.99 -16.16 5.07
N ASP A 225 11.24 -15.88 4.76
CA ASP A 225 12.21 -16.84 4.24
C ASP A 225 13.62 -16.43 4.69
N SER A 226 14.61 -17.27 4.39
CA SER A 226 16.02 -16.98 4.67
C SER A 226 16.90 -17.42 3.52
N THR A 227 18.02 -16.73 3.32
CA THR A 227 19.04 -17.13 2.34
C THR A 227 20.44 -16.85 2.88
N LEU A 228 21.47 -17.23 2.14
CA LEU A 228 22.86 -16.98 2.50
C LEU A 228 23.21 -15.50 2.33
N PHE A 229 23.99 -14.97 3.27
CA PHE A 229 24.63 -13.66 3.09
C PHE A 229 25.82 -13.81 2.14
N GLN A 230 25.74 -13.16 0.98
CA GLN A 230 26.74 -13.23 -0.08
C GLN A 230 27.23 -11.82 -0.50
N SER A 231 27.85 -11.73 -1.67
CA SER A 231 28.17 -10.43 -2.29
C SER A 231 26.91 -9.56 -2.46
N PRO A 232 27.04 -8.22 -2.61
CA PRO A 232 25.90 -7.34 -2.85
C PRO A 232 25.00 -7.81 -4.00
N ASP A 233 25.58 -8.14 -5.15
CA ASP A 233 24.84 -8.58 -6.34
C ASP A 233 24.13 -9.93 -6.14
N ASP A 234 24.83 -10.93 -5.59
CA ASP A 234 24.25 -12.27 -5.37
C ASP A 234 23.13 -12.24 -4.33
N SER A 235 23.30 -11.43 -3.28
CA SER A 235 22.29 -11.21 -2.24
C SER A 235 21.05 -10.53 -2.84
N ALA A 236 21.24 -9.49 -3.66
CA ALA A 236 20.16 -8.79 -4.35
C ALA A 236 19.34 -9.73 -5.26
N ILE A 237 20.01 -10.57 -6.06
CA ILE A 237 19.34 -11.54 -6.94
C ILE A 237 18.55 -12.55 -6.11
N SER A 238 19.15 -13.10 -5.05
CA SER A 238 18.49 -14.10 -4.19
C SER A 238 17.25 -13.54 -3.51
N ILE A 239 17.36 -12.34 -2.92
CA ILE A 239 16.25 -11.66 -2.26
C ILE A 239 15.15 -11.30 -3.26
N SER A 240 15.51 -10.75 -4.43
CA SER A 240 14.53 -10.43 -5.49
C SER A 240 13.73 -11.65 -5.94
N ASN A 241 14.36 -12.82 -6.01
CA ASN A 241 13.67 -14.08 -6.32
C ASN A 241 12.72 -14.54 -5.20
N ILE A 242 13.10 -14.40 -3.94
CA ILE A 242 12.23 -14.68 -2.77
C ILE A 242 11.00 -13.78 -2.81
N LEU A 243 11.19 -12.47 -2.98
CA LEU A 243 10.13 -11.48 -3.11
C LEU A 243 9.17 -11.85 -4.23
N ARG A 244 9.70 -12.06 -5.44
CA ARG A 244 8.92 -12.46 -6.62
C ARG A 244 8.11 -13.73 -6.36
N HIS A 245 8.72 -14.74 -5.75
CA HIS A 245 8.05 -16.02 -5.49
C HIS A 245 6.84 -15.84 -4.58
N HIS A 246 7.03 -15.21 -3.42
CA HIS A 246 5.95 -14.99 -2.46
C HIS A 246 4.86 -14.05 -2.97
N GLU A 247 5.22 -12.97 -3.66
CA GLU A 247 4.22 -12.05 -4.23
C GLU A 247 3.40 -12.72 -5.34
N THR A 248 4.04 -13.55 -6.18
CA THR A 248 3.35 -14.32 -7.24
C THR A 248 2.42 -15.37 -6.63
N GLU A 249 2.89 -16.11 -5.62
CA GLU A 249 2.08 -17.11 -4.93
C GLU A 249 0.87 -16.46 -4.24
N TYR A 250 1.07 -15.33 -3.56
CA TYR A 250 -0.02 -14.64 -2.90
C TYR A 250 -1.03 -14.08 -3.90
N LEU A 251 -0.57 -13.48 -5.00
CA LEU A 251 -1.45 -13.02 -6.07
C LEU A 251 -2.28 -14.15 -6.66
N ALA A 252 -1.66 -15.30 -6.96
CA ALA A 252 -2.38 -16.49 -7.44
C ALA A 252 -3.41 -17.00 -6.42
N SER A 253 -3.11 -16.94 -5.11
CA SER A 253 -4.06 -17.32 -4.06
C SER A 253 -5.30 -16.40 -4.02
N LEU A 254 -5.11 -15.10 -4.28
CA LEU A 254 -6.20 -14.12 -4.34
C LEU A 254 -7.08 -14.32 -5.57
N GLU A 255 -6.52 -14.70 -6.72
CA GLU A 255 -7.29 -15.02 -7.92
C GLU A 255 -8.23 -16.21 -7.70
N VAL A 256 -7.73 -17.28 -7.07
CA VAL A 256 -8.53 -18.45 -6.70
C VAL A 256 -9.62 -18.07 -5.69
N LEU A 257 -9.28 -17.24 -4.70
CA LEU A 257 -10.23 -16.77 -3.68
C LEU A 257 -11.32 -15.88 -4.28
N ASN A 258 -10.97 -14.96 -5.19
CA ASN A 258 -11.91 -14.07 -5.87
C ASN A 258 -12.85 -14.86 -6.78
N PHE A 259 -12.34 -15.88 -7.47
CA PHE A 259 -13.20 -16.82 -8.20
C PHE A 259 -14.18 -17.50 -7.23
N LEU A 260 -13.70 -17.97 -6.06
CA LEU A 260 -14.56 -18.58 -5.05
C LEU A 260 -15.57 -17.60 -4.41
N LEU A 261 -15.19 -16.34 -4.19
CA LEU A 261 -16.01 -15.29 -3.57
C LEU A 261 -17.08 -14.79 -4.53
N ILE A 262 -16.74 -14.57 -5.81
CA ILE A 262 -17.74 -14.27 -6.85
C ILE A 262 -18.73 -15.42 -6.93
N PHE A 263 -18.28 -16.68 -6.97
CA PHE A 263 -19.19 -17.84 -6.99
C PHE A 263 -20.00 -18.02 -5.70
N LYS A 264 -19.43 -17.82 -4.51
CA LYS A 264 -20.16 -17.93 -3.24
C LYS A 264 -21.14 -16.78 -3.04
N CYS A 265 -20.76 -15.54 -3.36
CA CYS A 265 -21.66 -14.40 -3.30
C CYS A 265 -22.77 -14.50 -4.35
N LEU A 266 -22.51 -14.95 -5.58
CA LEU A 266 -23.57 -15.22 -6.57
C LEU A 266 -24.47 -16.39 -6.16
N ILE A 267 -23.93 -17.46 -5.57
CA ILE A 267 -24.76 -18.56 -5.04
C ILE A 267 -25.59 -18.10 -3.86
N ILE A 268 -25.05 -17.30 -2.93
CA ILE A 268 -25.80 -16.75 -1.78
C ILE A 268 -26.83 -15.72 -2.26
N TYR A 269 -26.50 -14.84 -3.20
CA TYR A 269 -27.44 -13.87 -3.78
C TYR A 269 -28.56 -14.59 -4.56
N SER A 270 -28.21 -15.63 -5.31
CA SER A 270 -29.18 -16.49 -6.01
C SER A 270 -30.01 -17.31 -5.02
N LEU A 271 -29.44 -17.86 -3.94
CA LEU A 271 -30.20 -18.59 -2.90
C LEU A 271 -31.15 -17.67 -2.15
N VAL A 272 -30.72 -16.45 -1.81
CA VAL A 272 -31.52 -15.43 -1.11
C VAL A 272 -32.65 -14.92 -1.99
N LEU A 273 -32.42 -14.75 -3.30
CA LEU A 273 -33.50 -14.44 -4.27
C LEU A 273 -34.46 -15.62 -4.45
N THR A 274 -33.96 -16.86 -4.46
CA THR A 274 -34.82 -18.06 -4.61
C THR A 274 -35.64 -18.32 -3.34
N LEU A 275 -35.08 -18.07 -2.14
CA LEU A 275 -35.78 -18.19 -0.86
C LEU A 275 -36.80 -17.06 -0.62
N ASN A 276 -36.51 -15.83 -1.05
CA ASN A 276 -37.49 -14.74 -1.01
C ASN A 276 -38.61 -14.89 -2.06
N SER A 277 -38.33 -15.55 -3.20
CA SER A 277 -39.34 -15.83 -4.23
C SER A 277 -40.37 -16.90 -3.84
N HIS A 278 -40.09 -17.71 -2.80
CA HIS A 278 -41.05 -18.71 -2.32
C HIS A 278 -42.10 -18.17 -1.32
N ILE A 279 -41.96 -16.92 -0.87
CA ILE A 279 -42.96 -16.25 -0.01
C ILE A 279 -43.96 -15.40 -0.83
N ASN A 280 -43.67 -15.09 -2.10
CA ASN A 280 -44.62 -14.44 -3.00
C ASN A 280 -44.85 -15.27 -4.26
N ARG A 281 -45.99 -15.98 -4.28
CA ARG A 281 -46.44 -16.80 -5.41
C ARG A 281 -46.60 -16.01 -6.70
N SER A 282 -46.41 -16.78 -7.79
CA SER A 282 -46.95 -16.63 -9.14
C SER A 282 -46.44 -15.50 -10.02
N LEU A 283 -45.46 -15.81 -10.88
CA LEU A 283 -45.58 -15.81 -12.35
C LEU A 283 -44.17 -16.01 -12.95
N THR A 284 -43.98 -17.10 -13.70
CA THR A 284 -42.85 -17.34 -14.62
C THR A 284 -43.29 -17.06 -16.08
N PRO A 285 -42.38 -17.01 -17.07
CA PRO A 285 -40.93 -16.78 -17.03
C PRO A 285 -40.46 -15.75 -18.11
N ILE A 286 -39.14 -15.48 -18.16
CA ILE A 286 -38.27 -15.45 -19.35
C ILE A 286 -37.19 -14.36 -19.18
N CYS A 287 -35.97 -14.78 -18.93
CA CYS A 287 -34.82 -14.25 -19.65
C CYS A 287 -33.76 -15.35 -19.76
N GLN A 288 -33.52 -15.80 -20.99
CA GLN A 288 -32.55 -16.85 -21.33
C GLN A 288 -31.14 -16.29 -21.17
N ILE A 289 -30.33 -16.90 -20.30
CA ILE A 289 -28.87 -16.82 -20.41
C ILE A 289 -28.44 -18.03 -21.21
N THR A 290 -27.89 -17.75 -22.39
CA THR A 290 -27.34 -18.69 -23.34
C THR A 290 -26.16 -19.46 -22.75
N HIS A 291 -26.22 -20.77 -22.89
CA HIS A 291 -25.14 -21.71 -22.61
C HIS A 291 -23.83 -21.28 -23.29
N SER A 292 -22.74 -21.13 -22.51
CA SER A 292 -21.43 -21.56 -22.99
C SER A 292 -21.11 -22.90 -22.32
N ARG A 293 -20.98 -23.94 -23.16
CA ARG A 293 -20.51 -25.26 -22.77
C ARG A 293 -18.99 -25.19 -22.71
N TYR A 294 -18.40 -25.57 -21.58
CA TYR A 294 -17.03 -26.09 -21.59
C TYR A 294 -17.01 -27.50 -21.02
N ARG A 295 -16.46 -28.39 -21.86
CA ARG A 295 -16.29 -29.83 -21.68
C ARG A 295 -15.17 -30.04 -20.66
N LEU A 296 -15.41 -30.88 -19.66
CA LEU A 296 -14.35 -31.52 -18.89
C LEU A 296 -13.50 -32.39 -19.81
N VAL A 297 -12.18 -32.25 -19.68
CA VAL A 297 -11.25 -33.39 -19.60
C VAL A 297 -10.53 -33.25 -18.27
#